data_AF-A0A1B9L1Q1-F1
#
_entry.id   AF-A0A1B9L1Q1-F1
#
_cell.length_a   1.000
_cell.length_b   1.000
_cell.length_c   1.000
_cell.angle_alpha   90.00
_cell.angle_beta   90.00
_cell.angle_gamma   90.00
#
_symmetry.space_group_name_H-M   'P 1'
#
loop_
_entity.id
_entity.type
_entity.pdbx_description
1 polymer ?
#
loop_
_entity_poly.entity_id
_entity_poly.type
_entity_poly.pdbx_seq_one_letter_code
_entity_poly.pdbx_strand_id
1 'polypeptide(L)'
;MLAIIYLLITTSFTILGLVKRWRIWTAVCYFAFLLVFCAIIPLPGEDKKRQISPTQVVFRFDAYRYLQLTGSDCEGKLYYIDEQKQVYNELAIHSAEVLTEPFAHAVGDYILIPRTDYATVRYSQDGGRTFKSIDVHGFSNIPRPGREQIKGTVVVGNQLFMDTTNGIYRSPKPFGSHIQVDVLSSKDVEYWKDGEQYNGERWQGDITEMPKMPSDYKGWYHWQCDINKKQYEIIYNRYAPLINLQAKLRQSIGLMNKGVQ
;
A
#
# COMPACT_ATOMS: atom_id res chain seq x y z
N MET A 1 50.14 -11.54 1.90
CA MET A 1 51.33 -11.98 2.66
C MET A 1 51.89 -10.91 3.59
N LEU A 2 52.20 -9.69 3.13
CA LEU A 2 52.78 -8.61 3.95
C LEU A 2 52.01 -8.33 5.25
N ALA A 3 50.69 -8.23 5.19
CA ALA A 3 49.86 -7.90 6.35
C ALA A 3 49.87 -8.99 7.47
N ILE A 4 49.94 -10.27 7.07
CA ILE A 4 50.05 -11.41 7.98
C ILE A 4 51.43 -11.42 8.65
N ILE A 5 52.47 -11.08 7.89
CA ILE A 5 53.84 -10.95 8.40
C ILE A 5 53.91 -9.80 9.43
N TYR A 6 53.29 -8.64 9.15
CA TYR A 6 53.21 -7.53 10.11
C TYR A 6 52.47 -7.91 11.40
N LEU A 7 51.37 -8.67 11.31
CA LEU A 7 50.66 -9.20 12.47
C LEU A 7 51.58 -10.10 13.32
N LEU A 8 52.26 -11.07 12.70
CA LEU A 8 53.15 -12.00 13.40
C LEU A 8 54.34 -11.29 14.06
N ILE A 9 54.93 -10.30 13.38
CA ILE A 9 56.04 -9.51 13.90
C ILE A 9 55.57 -8.67 15.10
N THR A 10 54.47 -7.93 14.96
CA THR A 10 53.95 -7.08 16.03
C THR A 10 53.50 -7.89 17.26
N THR A 11 52.88 -9.06 17.07
CA THR A 11 52.57 -9.98 18.19
C THR A 11 53.81 -10.52 18.89
N SER A 12 54.87 -10.81 18.13
CA SER A 12 56.11 -11.32 18.74
C SER A 12 56.79 -10.24 19.60
N PHE A 13 56.82 -8.98 19.12
CA PHE A 13 57.37 -7.86 19.86
C PHE A 13 56.54 -7.46 21.09
N THR A 14 55.21 -7.54 21.04
CA THR A 14 54.37 -7.28 22.23
C THR A 14 54.61 -8.29 23.33
N ILE A 15 54.71 -9.59 23.00
CA ILE A 15 55.02 -10.66 23.96
C ILE A 15 56.40 -10.44 24.59
N LEU A 16 57.41 -10.11 23.78
CA LEU A 16 58.77 -9.83 24.27
C LEU A 16 58.83 -8.60 25.19
N GLY A 17 58.10 -7.54 24.85
CA GLY A 17 58.00 -6.32 25.66
C GLY A 17 57.29 -6.55 27.00
N LEU A 18 56.27 -7.42 27.03
CA LEU A 18 55.60 -7.85 28.26
C LEU A 18 56.56 -8.61 29.18
N VAL A 19 57.33 -9.55 28.64
CA VAL A 19 58.34 -10.34 29.38
C VAL A 19 59.45 -9.44 29.95
N LYS A 20 59.93 -8.46 29.17
CA LYS A 20 60.97 -7.51 29.61
C LYS A 20 60.46 -6.30 30.42
N ARG A 21 59.15 -6.19 30.71
CA ARG A 21 58.52 -5.05 31.43
C ARG A 21 58.70 -3.68 30.76
N TRP A 22 58.88 -3.62 29.44
CA TRP A 22 59.07 -2.37 28.69
C TRP A 22 57.74 -1.70 28.34
N ARG A 23 57.07 -1.12 29.34
CA ARG A 23 55.70 -0.60 29.25
C ARG A 23 55.41 0.29 28.02
N ILE A 24 56.32 1.20 27.66
CA ILE A 24 56.14 2.13 26.53
C ILE A 24 56.23 1.40 25.19
N TRP A 25 57.26 0.56 25.01
CA TRP A 25 57.46 -0.20 23.77
C TRP A 25 56.34 -1.21 23.53
N THR A 26 55.86 -1.86 24.59
CA THR A 26 54.72 -2.76 24.53
C THR A 26 53.45 -2.04 24.08
N ALA A 27 53.19 -0.82 24.60
CA ALA A 27 52.03 -0.03 24.21
C ALA A 27 52.07 0.38 22.73
N VAL A 28 53.23 0.80 22.22
CA VAL A 28 53.41 1.15 20.80
C VAL A 28 53.18 -0.07 19.89
N CYS A 29 53.78 -1.22 20.22
CA CYS A 29 53.62 -2.44 19.42
C CYS A 29 52.17 -2.95 19.43
N TYR A 30 51.48 -2.81 20.56
CA TYR A 30 50.07 -3.19 20.69
C TYR A 30 49.16 -2.26 19.88
N PHE A 31 49.44 -0.95 19.87
CA PHE A 31 48.70 0.00 19.03
C PHE A 31 48.89 -0.29 17.53
N ALA A 32 50.13 -0.60 17.12
CA ALA A 32 50.41 -1.02 15.75
C ALA A 32 49.67 -2.32 15.38
N PHE A 33 49.63 -3.30 16.28
CA PHE A 33 48.84 -4.53 16.12
C PHE A 33 47.35 -4.22 15.91
N LEU A 34 46.74 -3.36 16.74
CA LEU A 34 45.33 -3.00 16.63
C LEU A 34 45.01 -2.32 15.29
N LEU A 35 45.87 -1.40 14.82
CA LEU A 35 45.68 -0.76 13.52
C LEU A 35 45.71 -1.76 12.36
N VAL A 36 46.69 -2.67 12.36
CA VAL A 36 46.80 -3.72 11.33
C VAL A 36 45.63 -4.70 11.43
N PHE A 37 45.22 -5.07 12.64
CA PHE A 37 44.07 -5.93 12.88
C PHE A 37 42.78 -5.29 12.33
N CYS A 38 42.46 -4.05 12.71
CA CYS A 38 41.33 -3.30 12.17
C CYS A 38 41.37 -3.17 10.64
N ALA A 39 42.56 -3.05 10.05
CA ALA A 39 42.70 -3.02 8.60
C ALA A 39 42.36 -4.35 7.92
N ILE A 40 42.46 -5.50 8.58
CA ILE A 40 42.34 -6.82 7.93
C ILE A 40 41.04 -7.55 8.28
N ILE A 41 40.39 -7.23 9.40
CA ILE A 41 39.12 -7.88 9.80
C ILE A 41 38.13 -7.85 8.63
N PRO A 42 37.58 -9.00 8.21
CA PRO A 42 36.54 -9.03 7.19
C PRO A 42 35.28 -8.36 7.76
N LEU A 43 34.89 -7.23 7.18
CA LEU A 43 33.59 -6.61 7.45
C LEU A 43 32.58 -7.18 6.45
N PRO A 44 31.50 -7.83 6.93
CA PRO A 44 30.49 -8.37 6.03
C PRO A 44 29.65 -7.26 5.39
N GLY A 45 29.28 -7.48 4.13
CA GLY A 45 28.07 -6.89 3.54
C GLY A 45 28.30 -5.96 2.35
N GLU A 46 27.36 -6.04 1.42
CA GLU A 46 27.12 -5.07 0.35
C GLU A 46 25.69 -4.56 0.52
N ASP A 47 25.39 -3.42 -0.10
CA ASP A 47 24.02 -2.94 -0.20
C ASP A 47 23.17 -3.97 -0.94
N LYS A 48 22.00 -4.29 -0.39
CA LYS A 48 21.11 -5.30 -0.98
C LYS A 48 19.85 -4.64 -1.51
N LYS A 49 19.50 -4.95 -2.76
CA LYS A 49 18.19 -4.61 -3.31
C LYS A 49 17.18 -5.64 -2.84
N ARG A 50 16.16 -5.21 -2.10
CA ARG A 50 15.03 -6.04 -1.68
C ARG A 50 13.79 -5.64 -2.46
N GLN A 51 13.12 -6.61 -3.09
CA GLN A 51 11.81 -6.36 -3.68
C GLN A 51 10.78 -6.20 -2.55
N ILE A 52 9.98 -5.15 -2.65
CA ILE A 52 8.88 -4.84 -1.72
C ILE A 52 7.56 -4.85 -2.49
N SER A 53 6.44 -4.92 -1.77
CA SER A 53 5.11 -4.82 -2.38
C SER A 53 4.98 -3.48 -3.10
N PRO A 54 4.70 -3.47 -4.41
CA PRO A 54 4.56 -2.24 -5.17
C PRO A 54 3.38 -1.42 -4.67
N THR A 55 3.54 -0.10 -4.73
CA THR A 55 2.49 0.87 -4.44
C THR A 55 2.04 1.54 -5.74
N GLN A 56 0.73 1.61 -5.96
CA GLN A 56 0.16 2.22 -7.16
C GLN A 56 -1.23 2.82 -6.90
N VAL A 57 -1.55 3.86 -7.67
CA VAL A 57 -2.90 4.41 -7.72
C VAL A 57 -3.75 3.47 -8.57
N VAL A 58 -4.80 2.91 -7.98
CA VAL A 58 -5.68 1.95 -8.65
C VAL A 58 -7.01 2.53 -9.11
N PHE A 59 -7.41 3.67 -8.56
CA PHE A 59 -8.59 4.40 -9.02
C PHE A 59 -8.45 5.89 -8.74
N ARG A 60 -8.94 6.75 -9.63
CA ARG A 60 -8.99 8.21 -9.40
C ARG A 60 -10.42 8.70 -9.42
N PHE A 61 -10.82 9.40 -8.37
CA PHE A 61 -12.08 10.15 -8.34
C PHE A 61 -11.91 11.47 -9.10
N ASP A 62 -10.75 12.10 -8.94
CA ASP A 62 -10.31 13.31 -9.65
C ASP A 62 -8.78 13.48 -9.58
N ALA A 63 -8.30 14.72 -9.75
CA ALA A 63 -6.88 15.07 -9.71
C ALA A 63 -6.24 14.86 -8.34
N TYR A 64 -6.98 15.07 -7.24
CA TYR A 64 -6.45 15.10 -5.87
C TYR A 64 -6.88 13.92 -5.02
N ARG A 65 -7.93 13.20 -5.46
CA ARG A 65 -8.55 12.10 -4.70
C ARG A 65 -8.46 10.79 -5.44
N TYR A 66 -7.92 9.78 -4.76
CA TYR A 66 -7.64 8.51 -5.38
C TYR A 66 -7.55 7.36 -4.38
N LEU A 67 -7.60 6.13 -4.91
CA LEU A 67 -7.33 4.91 -4.19
C LEU A 67 -5.93 4.44 -4.50
N GLN A 68 -5.19 4.12 -3.45
CA GLN A 68 -3.83 3.60 -3.53
C GLN A 68 -3.79 2.19 -2.98
N LEU A 69 -3.26 1.26 -3.78
CA LEU A 69 -3.03 -0.12 -3.40
C LEU A 69 -1.55 -0.36 -3.16
N THR A 70 -1.22 -1.01 -2.04
CA THR A 70 0.10 -1.57 -1.77
C THR A 70 -0.02 -3.08 -1.62
N GLY A 71 0.49 -3.84 -2.59
CA GLY A 71 0.20 -5.27 -2.70
C GLY A 71 0.82 -5.94 -3.91
N SER A 72 0.55 -7.23 -4.09
CA SER A 72 0.96 -8.03 -5.26
C SER A 72 -0.28 -8.55 -5.97
N ASP A 73 -0.20 -8.85 -7.27
CA ASP A 73 -1.31 -9.42 -8.03
C ASP A 73 -2.62 -8.62 -7.93
N CYS A 74 -2.49 -7.30 -7.82
CA CYS A 74 -3.63 -6.38 -7.64
C CYS A 74 -4.48 -6.65 -6.40
N GLU A 75 -3.88 -7.31 -5.40
CA GLU A 75 -4.45 -7.56 -4.08
C GLU A 75 -3.53 -7.03 -2.98
N GLY A 76 -4.08 -6.37 -1.96
CA GLY A 76 -3.30 -5.98 -0.78
C GLY A 76 -3.96 -4.96 0.12
N LYS A 77 -3.16 -4.01 0.60
CA LYS A 77 -3.62 -2.89 1.43
C LYS A 77 -4.21 -1.81 0.55
N LEU A 78 -5.35 -1.25 0.93
CA LEU A 78 -6.04 -0.21 0.17
C LEU A 78 -6.24 1.03 1.03
N TYR A 79 -5.90 2.18 0.44
CA TYR A 79 -6.00 3.49 1.06
C TYR A 79 -6.84 4.43 0.20
N TYR A 80 -7.66 5.25 0.85
CA TYR A 80 -8.21 6.46 0.25
C TYR A 80 -7.31 7.64 0.61
N ILE A 81 -6.99 8.45 -0.39
CA ILE A 81 -6.13 9.62 -0.25
C ILE A 81 -6.82 10.82 -0.88
N ASP A 82 -6.90 11.93 -0.13
CA ASP A 82 -7.21 13.27 -0.61
C ASP A 82 -6.02 14.18 -0.28
N GLU A 83 -5.24 14.49 -1.31
CA GLU A 83 -4.05 15.33 -1.15
C GLU A 83 -4.41 16.77 -0.78
N GLN A 84 -5.53 17.30 -1.26
CA GLN A 84 -5.91 18.69 -1.02
C GLN A 84 -6.36 18.89 0.43
N LYS A 85 -7.13 17.94 0.98
CA LYS A 85 -7.64 17.98 2.35
C LYS A 85 -6.72 17.29 3.37
N GLN A 86 -5.59 16.76 2.92
CA GLN A 86 -4.64 15.98 3.72
C GLN A 86 -5.33 14.83 4.46
N VAL A 87 -6.21 14.11 3.75
CA VAL A 87 -6.90 12.94 4.29
C VAL A 87 -6.20 11.69 3.79
N TYR A 88 -5.86 10.83 4.74
CA TYR A 88 -5.33 9.50 4.49
C TYR A 88 -6.14 8.51 5.32
N ASN A 89 -6.86 7.61 4.66
CA ASN A 89 -7.71 6.64 5.35
C ASN A 89 -7.40 5.22 4.87
N GLU A 90 -7.13 4.33 5.83
CA GLU A 90 -6.93 2.91 5.54
C GLU A 90 -8.28 2.21 5.39
N LEU A 91 -8.58 1.81 4.16
CA LEU A 91 -9.81 1.09 3.85
C LEU A 91 -9.66 -0.39 4.13
N ALA A 92 -8.49 -0.97 3.86
CA ALA A 92 -8.23 -2.39 4.10
C ALA A 92 -6.77 -2.64 4.50
N ILE A 93 -6.60 -3.43 5.56
CA ILE A 93 -5.29 -3.86 6.09
C ILE A 93 -4.63 -4.97 5.25
N HIS A 94 -5.41 -5.70 4.45
CA HIS A 94 -4.97 -6.73 3.50
C HIS A 94 -6.15 -7.12 2.60
N SER A 95 -5.87 -7.92 1.57
CA SER A 95 -6.87 -8.60 0.73
C SER A 95 -7.93 -7.72 0.05
N ALA A 96 -7.66 -6.43 -0.11
CA ALA A 96 -8.44 -5.62 -1.03
C ALA A 96 -7.99 -5.94 -2.45
N GLU A 97 -8.93 -6.37 -3.29
CA GLU A 97 -8.71 -6.65 -4.69
C GLU A 97 -9.34 -5.55 -5.55
N VAL A 98 -8.66 -5.18 -6.62
CA VAL A 98 -9.11 -4.20 -7.60
C VAL A 98 -10.38 -4.66 -8.32
N LEU A 99 -11.32 -3.73 -8.51
CA LEU A 99 -12.54 -3.97 -9.30
C LEU A 99 -12.19 -4.15 -10.79
N THR A 100 -12.81 -5.12 -11.43
CA THR A 100 -12.55 -5.49 -12.83
C THR A 100 -13.59 -4.93 -13.80
N GLU A 101 -14.78 -4.75 -13.29
CA GLU A 101 -15.96 -4.21 -13.93
C GLU A 101 -15.92 -2.67 -14.01
N PRO A 102 -16.67 -2.07 -14.94
CA PRO A 102 -16.82 -0.62 -15.02
C PRO A 102 -17.26 -0.02 -13.68
N PHE A 103 -16.55 1.01 -13.23
CA PHE A 103 -16.83 1.73 -12.00
C PHE A 103 -16.54 3.22 -12.20
N ALA A 104 -17.56 4.05 -12.06
CA ALA A 104 -17.43 5.50 -12.12
C ALA A 104 -18.05 6.13 -10.86
N HIS A 105 -17.37 7.13 -10.31
CA HIS A 105 -17.79 7.77 -9.08
C HIS A 105 -17.66 9.29 -9.18
N ALA A 106 -18.79 9.98 -9.28
CA ALA A 106 -18.84 11.43 -9.36
C ALA A 106 -18.36 12.07 -8.06
N VAL A 107 -17.73 13.22 -8.20
CA VAL A 107 -17.00 13.89 -7.13
C VAL A 107 -17.92 14.65 -6.18
N GLY A 108 -17.64 14.56 -4.86
CA GLY A 108 -18.33 15.30 -3.79
C GLY A 108 -17.74 14.94 -2.43
N ASP A 109 -18.30 15.41 -1.31
CA ASP A 109 -17.86 14.95 0.03
C ASP A 109 -18.29 13.50 0.33
N TYR A 110 -19.21 12.98 -0.48
CA TYR A 110 -19.60 11.59 -0.44
C TYR A 110 -18.60 10.73 -1.22
N ILE A 111 -18.02 9.74 -0.55
CA ILE A 111 -17.11 8.75 -1.16
C ILE A 111 -17.70 7.38 -0.93
N LEU A 112 -17.80 6.55 -1.97
CA LEU A 112 -18.33 5.20 -1.90
C LEU A 112 -17.41 4.24 -2.64
N ILE A 113 -17.11 3.12 -1.99
CA ILE A 113 -16.16 2.12 -2.47
C ILE A 113 -16.75 0.74 -2.16
N PRO A 114 -17.21 0.00 -3.19
CA PRO A 114 -17.65 -1.37 -3.01
C PRO A 114 -16.49 -2.27 -2.57
N ARG A 115 -16.78 -3.32 -1.81
CA ARG A 115 -15.87 -4.48 -1.76
C ARG A 115 -15.94 -5.25 -3.07
N THR A 116 -14.88 -6.00 -3.36
CA THR A 116 -14.73 -6.78 -4.60
C THR A 116 -15.81 -7.85 -4.78
N ASP A 117 -16.32 -8.41 -3.68
CA ASP A 117 -17.45 -9.36 -3.71
C ASP A 117 -18.82 -8.68 -3.80
N TYR A 118 -18.86 -7.35 -3.76
CA TYR A 118 -20.06 -6.53 -3.69
C TYR A 118 -20.97 -6.80 -2.49
N ALA A 119 -20.50 -7.57 -1.49
CA ALA A 119 -21.33 -7.94 -0.34
C ALA A 119 -21.58 -6.74 0.56
N THR A 120 -20.58 -5.87 0.63
CA THR A 120 -20.62 -4.66 1.43
C THR A 120 -20.07 -3.50 0.64
N VAL A 121 -20.54 -2.32 0.99
CA VAL A 121 -20.08 -1.06 0.43
C VAL A 121 -19.57 -0.20 1.56
N ARG A 122 -18.36 0.34 1.41
CA ARG A 122 -17.85 1.38 2.30
C ARG A 122 -18.27 2.73 1.78
N TYR A 123 -18.66 3.62 2.69
CA TYR A 123 -19.01 4.98 2.35
C TYR A 123 -18.49 5.96 3.39
N SER A 124 -18.27 7.20 2.94
CA SER A 124 -17.95 8.36 3.74
C SER A 124 -18.87 9.50 3.34
N GLN A 125 -19.29 10.31 4.32
CA GLN A 125 -20.07 11.52 4.11
C GLN A 125 -19.29 12.78 4.51
N ASP A 126 -18.04 12.63 4.93
CA ASP A 126 -17.19 13.68 5.48
C ASP A 126 -15.90 13.87 4.67
N GLY A 127 -15.95 13.60 3.36
CA GLY A 127 -14.83 13.75 2.44
C GLY A 127 -13.76 12.67 2.58
N GLY A 128 -14.11 11.50 3.12
CA GLY A 128 -13.23 10.36 3.33
C GLY A 128 -12.47 10.36 4.66
N ARG A 129 -12.85 11.22 5.62
CA ARG A 129 -12.22 11.25 6.95
C ARG A 129 -12.62 10.04 7.77
N THR A 130 -13.89 9.66 7.72
CA THR A 130 -14.41 8.44 8.33
C THR A 130 -15.18 7.62 7.30
N PHE A 131 -15.06 6.30 7.41
CA PHE A 131 -15.80 5.36 6.59
C PHE A 131 -16.67 4.45 7.45
N LYS A 132 -17.85 4.16 6.96
CA LYS A 132 -18.78 3.16 7.50
C LYS A 132 -19.02 2.10 6.43
N SER A 133 -19.42 0.90 6.84
CA SER A 133 -19.82 -0.16 5.93
C SER A 133 -21.31 -0.38 6.02
N ILE A 134 -21.93 -0.68 4.89
CA ILE A 134 -23.31 -1.16 4.78
C ILE A 134 -23.32 -2.42 3.93
N ASP A 135 -24.31 -3.26 4.14
CA ASP A 135 -24.48 -4.49 3.39
C ASP A 135 -25.32 -4.23 2.12
N VAL A 136 -24.97 -4.92 1.04
CA VAL A 136 -25.83 -5.00 -0.14
C VAL A 136 -26.77 -6.17 0.09
N HIS A 137 -28.07 -5.90 0.21
CA HIS A 137 -29.04 -6.92 0.53
C HIS A 137 -29.58 -7.57 -0.73
N GLY A 138 -29.95 -8.84 -0.59
CA GLY A 138 -30.87 -9.51 -1.49
C GLY A 138 -31.84 -10.33 -0.66
N PHE A 139 -33.00 -10.62 -1.24
CA PHE A 139 -34.04 -11.41 -0.60
C PHE A 139 -34.14 -12.79 -1.23
N SER A 140 -34.85 -13.72 -0.57
CA SER A 140 -34.95 -15.12 -1.02
C SER A 140 -35.40 -15.28 -2.49
N ASN A 141 -36.15 -14.32 -3.02
CA ASN A 141 -36.64 -14.34 -4.40
C ASN A 141 -35.73 -13.57 -5.38
N ILE A 142 -34.87 -12.68 -4.88
CA ILE A 142 -33.90 -11.90 -5.66
C ILE A 142 -32.60 -11.83 -4.86
N PRO A 143 -31.70 -12.81 -5.06
CA PRO A 143 -30.46 -12.86 -4.30
C PRO A 143 -29.59 -11.65 -4.60
N ARG A 144 -28.75 -11.29 -3.63
CA ARG A 144 -27.74 -10.24 -3.77
C ARG A 144 -26.88 -10.55 -5.01
N PRO A 145 -26.55 -9.55 -5.85
CA PRO A 145 -25.77 -9.81 -7.03
C PRO A 145 -24.35 -10.24 -6.66
N GLY A 146 -23.89 -11.36 -7.22
CA GLY A 146 -22.48 -11.75 -7.20
C GLY A 146 -21.62 -10.84 -8.08
N ARG A 147 -20.30 -10.85 -7.90
CA ARG A 147 -19.37 -10.03 -8.70
C ARG A 147 -19.54 -10.27 -10.20
N GLU A 148 -19.72 -11.53 -10.59
CA GLU A 148 -19.93 -11.96 -11.97
C GLU A 148 -21.24 -11.46 -12.60
N GLN A 149 -22.20 -11.02 -11.77
CA GLN A 149 -23.47 -10.47 -12.22
C GLN A 149 -23.42 -8.95 -12.40
N ILE A 150 -22.37 -8.28 -11.91
CA ILE A 150 -22.21 -6.83 -12.01
C ILE A 150 -21.68 -6.47 -13.40
N LYS A 151 -22.44 -5.65 -14.13
CA LYS A 151 -22.04 -5.11 -15.44
C LYS A 151 -21.36 -3.76 -15.34
N GLY A 152 -21.67 -3.01 -14.29
CA GLY A 152 -21.05 -1.73 -14.02
C GLY A 152 -21.68 -1.02 -12.82
N THR A 153 -20.93 -0.09 -12.25
CA THR A 153 -21.34 0.67 -11.07
C THR A 153 -21.14 2.16 -11.32
N VAL A 154 -22.13 2.95 -10.96
CA VAL A 154 -22.09 4.42 -11.03
C VAL A 154 -22.48 5.00 -9.69
N VAL A 155 -21.72 5.98 -9.22
CA VAL A 155 -22.08 6.79 -8.06
C VAL A 155 -22.25 8.23 -8.50
N VAL A 156 -23.47 8.76 -8.35
CA VAL A 156 -23.80 10.13 -8.76
C VAL A 156 -24.85 10.71 -7.84
N GLY A 157 -24.77 12.01 -7.54
CA GLY A 157 -25.74 12.69 -6.69
C GLY A 157 -25.85 12.09 -5.26
N ASN A 158 -24.74 11.60 -4.72
CA ASN A 158 -24.64 10.91 -3.42
C ASN A 158 -25.48 9.62 -3.34
N GLN A 159 -25.63 8.92 -4.45
CA GLN A 159 -26.38 7.67 -4.57
C GLN A 159 -25.60 6.66 -5.41
N LEU A 160 -25.64 5.40 -4.99
CA LEU A 160 -25.06 4.25 -5.68
C LEU A 160 -26.08 3.68 -6.65
N PHE A 161 -25.62 3.30 -7.84
CA PHE A 161 -26.36 2.53 -8.83
C PHE A 161 -25.47 1.41 -9.33
N MET A 162 -25.97 0.18 -9.36
CA MET A 162 -25.27 -0.99 -9.88
C MET A 162 -26.12 -1.65 -10.94
N ASP A 163 -25.59 -1.70 -12.17
CA ASP A 163 -26.19 -2.46 -13.25
C ASP A 163 -25.79 -3.93 -13.10
N THR A 164 -26.80 -4.80 -13.15
CA THR A 164 -26.62 -6.23 -12.96
C THR A 164 -27.37 -7.03 -14.01
N THR A 165 -27.14 -8.34 -14.05
CA THR A 165 -27.96 -9.25 -14.86
C THR A 165 -29.43 -9.29 -14.43
N ASN A 166 -29.74 -8.98 -13.17
CA ASN A 166 -31.09 -9.08 -12.59
C ASN A 166 -31.84 -7.75 -12.54
N GLY A 167 -31.24 -6.67 -13.04
CA GLY A 167 -31.77 -5.31 -13.03
C GLY A 167 -30.87 -4.33 -12.27
N ILE A 168 -31.31 -3.09 -12.16
CA ILE A 168 -30.53 -2.04 -11.51
C ILE A 168 -30.81 -2.04 -10.01
N TYR A 169 -29.72 -2.10 -9.24
CA TYR A 169 -29.70 -1.90 -7.80
C TYR A 169 -29.35 -0.44 -7.50
N ARG A 170 -29.92 0.10 -6.43
CA ARG A 170 -29.60 1.45 -5.96
C ARG A 170 -29.58 1.54 -4.45
N SER A 171 -28.90 2.55 -3.94
CA SER A 171 -29.03 2.95 -2.54
C SER A 171 -30.14 3.97 -2.30
N PRO A 172 -30.65 4.16 -1.07
CA PRO A 172 -31.67 5.17 -0.78
C PRO A 172 -31.08 6.58 -0.79
N LYS A 173 -31.96 7.58 -0.92
CA LYS A 173 -31.62 9.00 -0.77
C LYS A 173 -32.32 9.62 0.45
N PRO A 174 -31.60 10.25 1.41
CA PRO A 174 -30.14 10.25 1.55
C PRO A 174 -29.63 8.88 2.01
N PHE A 175 -28.36 8.62 1.72
CA PHE A 175 -27.69 7.38 2.10
C PHE A 175 -27.44 7.28 3.62
N GLY A 176 -27.45 6.06 4.17
CA GLY A 176 -26.96 5.77 5.53
C GLY A 176 -27.92 6.08 6.68
N SER A 177 -29.24 6.07 6.45
CA SER A 177 -30.19 6.00 7.55
C SER A 177 -30.33 4.59 8.07
N HIS A 178 -30.42 4.42 9.39
CA HIS A 178 -30.65 3.25 10.24
C HIS A 178 -31.68 2.16 9.81
N ILE A 179 -32.00 1.98 8.54
CA ILE A 179 -32.81 0.85 8.05
C ILE A 179 -31.82 -0.25 7.67
N GLN A 180 -32.08 -1.49 8.10
CA GLN A 180 -31.24 -2.68 7.86
C GLN A 180 -31.12 -3.09 6.39
N VAL A 181 -31.42 -2.19 5.44
CA VAL A 181 -31.55 -2.45 4.01
C VAL A 181 -31.12 -1.21 3.22
N ASP A 182 -29.86 -1.18 2.80
CA ASP A 182 -29.25 0.03 2.24
C ASP A 182 -29.04 0.01 0.72
N VAL A 183 -29.19 -1.14 0.06
CA VAL A 183 -29.09 -1.25 -1.41
C VAL A 183 -30.07 -2.30 -1.90
N LEU A 184 -30.95 -1.92 -2.83
CA LEU A 184 -32.05 -2.75 -3.33
C LEU A 184 -32.15 -2.74 -4.84
N SER A 185 -32.60 -3.87 -5.40
CA SER A 185 -33.04 -3.92 -6.80
C SER A 185 -34.35 -3.17 -6.98
N SER A 186 -34.62 -2.70 -8.21
CA SER A 186 -35.91 -2.06 -8.53
C SER A 186 -37.11 -2.98 -8.26
N LYS A 187 -36.95 -4.30 -8.40
CA LYS A 187 -37.98 -5.30 -8.08
C LYS A 187 -38.20 -5.45 -6.57
N ASP A 188 -37.12 -5.40 -5.78
CA ASP A 188 -37.23 -5.45 -4.32
C ASP A 188 -37.88 -4.19 -3.77
N VAL A 189 -37.57 -3.02 -4.35
CA VAL A 189 -38.25 -1.75 -4.04
C VAL A 189 -39.76 -1.90 -4.23
N GLU A 190 -40.21 -2.50 -5.33
CA GLU A 190 -41.63 -2.75 -5.58
C GLU A 190 -42.25 -3.73 -4.58
N TYR A 191 -41.54 -4.81 -4.24
CA TYR A 191 -42.00 -5.78 -3.23
C TYR A 191 -42.17 -5.12 -1.85
N TRP A 192 -41.29 -4.20 -1.49
CA TRP A 192 -41.31 -3.52 -0.20
C TRP A 192 -42.25 -2.30 -0.16
N LYS A 193 -42.80 -1.84 -1.29
CA LYS A 193 -43.54 -0.56 -1.36
C LYS A 193 -44.70 -0.42 -0.36
N ASP A 194 -45.26 -1.56 0.05
CA ASP A 194 -46.41 -1.66 0.95
C ASP A 194 -46.01 -1.96 2.42
N GLY A 195 -44.71 -2.13 2.71
CA GLY A 195 -44.19 -2.45 4.05
C GLY A 195 -43.81 -1.21 4.87
N GLU A 196 -43.94 -1.27 6.20
CA GLU A 196 -43.62 -0.15 7.10
C GLU A 196 -42.16 0.33 7.03
N GLN A 197 -41.24 -0.52 6.52
CA GLN A 197 -39.83 -0.18 6.34
C GLN A 197 -39.56 0.60 5.04
N TYR A 198 -40.53 0.66 4.13
CA TYR A 198 -40.45 1.42 2.89
C TYR A 198 -40.71 2.90 3.16
N ASN A 199 -39.64 3.61 3.50
CA ASN A 199 -39.67 5.06 3.66
C ASN A 199 -39.69 5.71 2.27
N GLY A 200 -40.85 5.66 1.62
CA GLY A 200 -41.03 5.78 0.16
C GLY A 200 -40.36 6.97 -0.53
N GLU A 201 -40.27 8.14 0.12
CA GLU A 201 -39.56 9.32 -0.42
C GLU A 201 -38.10 9.02 -0.78
N ARG A 202 -37.48 8.05 -0.10
CA ARG A 202 -36.07 7.70 -0.27
C ARG A 202 -35.79 6.81 -1.48
N TRP A 203 -36.84 6.19 -2.01
CA TRP A 203 -36.82 5.28 -3.14
C TRP A 203 -37.67 5.82 -4.31
N GLN A 204 -37.94 7.13 -4.34
CA GLN A 204 -38.68 7.74 -5.46
C GLN A 204 -37.84 7.78 -6.75
N GLY A 205 -38.54 7.76 -7.88
CA GLY A 205 -37.97 7.76 -9.22
C GLY A 205 -37.83 6.35 -9.79
N ASP A 206 -38.48 6.12 -10.93
CA ASP A 206 -38.31 4.90 -11.71
C ASP A 206 -36.89 4.87 -12.29
N ILE A 207 -36.18 3.78 -12.05
CA ILE A 207 -34.85 3.55 -12.62
C ILE A 207 -34.96 2.40 -13.59
N THR A 208 -35.23 2.76 -14.82
CA THR A 208 -35.21 1.84 -15.96
C THR A 208 -33.83 1.80 -16.61
N GLU A 209 -33.01 2.83 -16.40
CA GLU A 209 -31.69 2.99 -17.03
C GLU A 209 -30.67 3.54 -16.05
N MET A 210 -29.39 3.19 -16.27
CA MET A 210 -28.28 3.70 -15.47
C MET A 210 -28.13 5.22 -15.66
N PRO A 211 -27.91 5.98 -14.59
CA PRO A 211 -27.69 7.42 -14.72
C PRO A 211 -26.38 7.70 -15.45
N LYS A 212 -26.40 8.75 -16.27
CA LYS A 212 -25.20 9.20 -16.98
C LYS A 212 -24.31 10.00 -16.03
N MET A 213 -23.00 9.85 -16.20
CA MET A 213 -22.04 10.68 -15.50
C MET A 213 -22.19 12.16 -15.91
N PRO A 214 -21.95 13.11 -14.99
CA PRO A 214 -21.89 14.53 -15.32
C PRO A 214 -20.91 14.80 -16.47
N SER A 215 -21.22 15.79 -17.31
CA SER A 215 -20.38 16.12 -18.47
C SER A 215 -18.99 16.61 -18.10
N ASP A 216 -18.81 17.12 -16.87
CA ASP A 216 -17.56 17.58 -16.29
C ASP A 216 -16.83 16.51 -15.47
N TYR A 217 -17.22 15.23 -15.57
CA TYR A 217 -16.58 14.13 -14.85
C TYR A 217 -15.11 13.96 -15.25
N LYS A 218 -14.22 13.94 -14.24
CA LYS A 218 -12.75 13.85 -14.41
C LYS A 218 -12.13 12.58 -13.84
N GLY A 219 -12.92 11.72 -13.21
CA GLY A 219 -12.45 10.48 -12.61
C GLY A 219 -12.25 9.37 -13.66
N TRP A 220 -11.79 8.22 -13.19
CA TRP A 220 -11.65 7.03 -14.03
C TRP A 220 -12.98 6.26 -14.13
N TYR A 221 -13.20 5.62 -15.27
CA TYR A 221 -14.38 4.76 -15.49
C TYR A 221 -14.15 3.30 -15.12
N HIS A 222 -12.91 2.95 -14.80
CA HIS A 222 -12.49 1.61 -14.40
C HIS A 222 -11.34 1.76 -13.42
N TRP A 223 -11.19 0.79 -12.53
CA TRP A 223 -9.95 0.68 -11.79
C TRP A 223 -8.86 0.17 -12.73
N GLN A 224 -7.62 0.52 -12.40
CA GLN A 224 -6.44 0.16 -13.18
C GLN A 224 -5.42 -0.44 -12.24
N CYS A 225 -4.76 -1.51 -12.67
CA CYS A 225 -3.69 -2.09 -11.89
C CYS A 225 -2.66 -2.73 -12.82
N ASP A 226 -1.39 -2.41 -12.57
CA ASP A 226 -0.26 -3.08 -13.19
C ASP A 226 0.20 -4.24 -12.31
N ILE A 227 -0.15 -5.46 -12.72
CA ILE A 227 0.25 -6.71 -12.07
C ILE A 227 1.76 -6.95 -12.16
N ASN A 228 2.42 -6.40 -13.18
CA ASN A 228 3.86 -6.59 -13.41
C ASN A 228 4.71 -5.54 -12.70
N LYS A 229 4.09 -4.61 -11.97
CA LYS A 229 4.80 -3.54 -11.28
C LYS A 229 5.73 -4.12 -10.23
N LYS A 230 7.02 -3.76 -10.33
CA LYS A 230 8.04 -4.13 -9.35
C LYS A 230 8.54 -2.89 -8.64
N GLN A 231 8.69 -2.98 -7.32
CA GLN A 231 9.26 -1.92 -6.50
C GLN A 231 10.37 -2.52 -5.63
N TYR A 232 11.46 -1.77 -5.49
CA TYR A 232 12.65 -2.22 -4.77
C TYR A 232 13.05 -1.15 -3.76
N GLU A 233 13.54 -1.61 -2.62
CA GLU A 233 14.16 -0.78 -1.58
C GLU A 233 15.63 -1.20 -1.45
N ILE A 234 16.52 -0.22 -1.26
CA ILE A 234 17.92 -0.47 -0.98
C ILE A 234 18.10 -0.62 0.52
N ILE A 235 18.49 -1.81 0.96
CA ILE A 235 18.93 -2.05 2.32
C ILE A 235 20.41 -1.74 2.38
N TYR A 236 20.71 -0.55 2.91
CA TYR A 236 22.09 -0.09 3.09
C TYR A 236 22.84 -0.97 4.09
N ASN A 237 24.10 -1.31 3.76
CA ASN A 237 24.95 -2.02 4.69
C ASN A 237 25.26 -1.15 5.91
N ARG A 238 24.89 -1.64 7.11
CA ARG A 238 25.20 -0.99 8.39
C ARG A 238 26.70 -0.75 8.59
N TYR A 239 27.56 -1.59 8.00
CA TYR A 239 29.01 -1.46 8.09
C TYR A 239 29.62 -0.57 7.01
N ALA A 240 28.85 0.01 6.08
CA ALA A 240 29.38 0.87 5.03
C ALA A 240 30.31 2.01 5.53
N PRO A 241 30.01 2.71 6.64
CA PRO A 241 30.92 3.71 7.19
C PRO A 241 32.25 3.11 7.67
N LEU A 242 32.21 1.93 8.30
CA LEU A 242 33.38 1.21 8.80
C LEU A 242 34.21 0.64 7.65
N ILE A 243 33.57 0.17 6.58
CA ILE A 243 34.22 -0.30 5.35
C ILE A 243 34.97 0.87 4.69
N ASN A 244 34.35 2.05 4.60
CA ASN A 244 35.02 3.24 4.07
C ASN A 244 36.22 3.67 4.94
N LEU A 245 36.05 3.66 6.27
CA LEU A 245 37.15 3.94 7.20
C LEU A 245 38.29 2.91 7.06
N GLN A 246 37.96 1.62 6.95
CA GLN A 246 38.93 0.54 6.75
C GLN A 246 39.66 0.69 5.41
N ALA A 247 38.98 1.11 4.34
CA ALA A 247 39.60 1.37 3.04
C ALA A 247 40.60 2.52 3.12
N LYS A 248 40.24 3.64 3.78
CA LYS A 248 41.15 4.77 4.04
C LYS A 248 42.35 4.34 4.90
N LEU A 249 42.11 3.53 5.92
CA LEU A 249 43.17 2.98 6.78
C LEU A 249 44.14 2.13 5.94
N ARG A 250 43.63 1.18 5.15
CA ARG A 250 44.44 0.35 4.23
C ARG A 250 45.27 1.18 3.26
N GLN A 251 44.71 2.27 2.74
CA GLN A 251 45.42 3.22 1.89
C GLN A 251 46.58 3.89 2.63
N SER A 252 46.35 4.36 3.87
CA SER A 252 47.37 5.06 4.67
C SER A 252 48.55 4.17 5.07
N ILE A 253 48.34 2.87 5.24
CA ILE A 253 49.36 1.89 5.65
C ILE A 253 49.92 1.07 4.48
N GLY A 254 49.63 1.45 3.23
CA GLY A 254 50.21 0.83 2.03
C GLY A 254 49.73 -0.61 1.75
N LEU A 255 48.57 -1.01 2.27
CA LEU A 255 48.01 -2.37 2.11
C LEU A 255 47.03 -2.50 0.92
N MET A 256 46.99 -1.57 -0.03
CA MET A 256 46.14 -1.71 -1.22
C MET A 256 46.61 -2.86 -2.12
N ASN A 257 45.70 -3.77 -2.45
CA ASN A 257 45.82 -4.59 -3.66
C ASN A 257 45.39 -3.75 -4.88
N LYS A 258 46.21 -3.75 -5.94
CA LYS A 258 45.74 -3.36 -7.27
C LYS A 258 44.77 -4.44 -7.77
N GLY A 259 43.52 -4.08 -8.05
CA GLY A 259 42.44 -5.00 -8.48
C GLY A 259 41.50 -5.28 -7.33
N VAL A 260 40.20 -4.97 -7.42
CA VAL A 260 39.24 -5.47 -8.41
C VAL A 260 38.19 -4.37 -8.70
N GLN A 261 37.93 -4.13 -9.98
CA GLN A 261 36.75 -3.42 -10.49
C GLN A 261 35.51 -4.30 -10.34
#